data_AF-A0A9P1PTU3-F1
#
_entry.id   AF-A0A9P1PTU3-F1
#
_cell.length_a   1.000
_cell.length_b   1.000
_cell.length_c   1.000
_cell.angle_alpha   90.00
_cell.angle_beta   90.00
_cell.angle_gamma   90.00
#
_symmetry.space_group_name_H-M   'P 1'
#
loop_
_entity.id
_entity.type
_entity.pdbx_description
1 polymer ?
#
loop_
_entity_poly.entity_id
_entity_poly.type
_entity_poly.pdbx_seq_one_letter_code
_entity_poly.pdbx_strand_id
1 'polypeptide(L)'
;MNRKFILLLSLLIVVVGIIGILINIDNDEKKLYNSSELDSEKEVNIALAQSTHDLPSGTILRRQDYAIKKLSVKESSELVESNISNSTDINSYLLKENVLSGSYLTKNMLISPDSDEFNHLILKKGNVIYKFNLKKQDEYLLDSLNIGDWLSFQLRTLETDKRKGMDNGTTINKKGMNDRQRQSYSLSKLIQKMEIVRIKKYSESELSEINGKNQKTEETLSGYIEVIINMQDLDLIYLAEASGDIILTPSIDDEKHKSKYLHDILPELRTIRELRG
;
A
#
# COMPACT_ATOMS: atom_id res chain seq x y z
N MET A 1 1.68 -93.49 32.16
CA MET A 1 1.05 -92.17 32.39
C MET A 1 -0.38 -92.37 32.87
N ASN A 2 -0.70 -91.92 34.09
CA ASN A 2 -2.01 -92.14 34.68
C ASN A 2 -3.09 -91.36 33.93
N ARG A 3 -4.00 -92.07 33.23
CA ARG A 3 -5.12 -91.45 32.48
C ARG A 3 -5.99 -90.52 33.33
N LYS A 4 -6.05 -90.77 34.64
CA LYS A 4 -6.73 -89.91 35.63
C LYS A 4 -6.06 -88.53 35.79
N PHE A 5 -4.73 -88.47 35.64
CA PHE A 5 -3.95 -87.22 35.75
C PHE A 5 -4.11 -86.35 34.50
N ILE A 6 -4.22 -86.96 33.32
CA ILE A 6 -4.45 -86.26 32.05
C ILE A 6 -5.87 -85.66 32.02
N LEU A 7 -6.87 -86.38 32.53
CA LEU A 7 -8.24 -85.87 32.65
C LEU A 7 -8.34 -84.70 33.63
N LEU A 8 -7.65 -84.76 34.78
CA LEU A 8 -7.62 -83.65 35.74
C LEU A 8 -6.91 -82.42 35.18
N LEU A 9 -5.80 -82.60 34.44
CA LEU A 9 -5.09 -81.50 33.80
C LEU A 9 -5.92 -80.85 32.69
N SER A 10 -6.64 -81.65 31.89
CA SER A 10 -7.54 -81.16 30.85
C SER A 10 -8.73 -80.39 31.44
N LEU A 11 -9.31 -80.86 32.55
CA LEU A 11 -10.39 -80.17 33.25
C LEU A 11 -9.91 -78.83 33.84
N LEU A 12 -8.68 -78.79 34.35
CA LEU A 12 -8.09 -77.58 34.92
C LEU A 12 -7.86 -76.49 33.86
N ILE A 13 -7.42 -76.87 32.65
CA ILE A 13 -7.26 -75.93 31.52
C ILE A 13 -8.61 -75.33 31.10
N VAL A 14 -9.69 -76.13 31.09
CA VAL A 14 -11.05 -75.66 30.74
C VAL A 14 -11.58 -74.69 31.80
N VAL A 15 -11.37 -74.97 33.08
CA VAL A 15 -11.80 -74.08 34.18
C VAL A 15 -11.03 -72.75 34.16
N VAL A 16 -9.72 -72.77 33.90
CA VAL A 16 -8.91 -71.55 33.75
C VAL A 16 -9.35 -70.73 32.52
N GLY A 17 -9.72 -71.41 31.42
CA GLY A 17 -10.27 -70.74 30.24
C GLY A 17 -11.62 -70.05 30.50
N ILE A 18 -12.52 -70.70 31.23
CA ILE A 18 -13.84 -70.13 31.58
C ILE A 18 -13.68 -68.95 32.55
N ILE A 19 -12.81 -69.06 33.56
CA ILE A 19 -12.51 -67.97 34.51
C ILE A 19 -11.85 -66.78 33.78
N GLY A 20 -10.95 -67.05 32.83
CA GLY A 20 -10.31 -66.00 32.01
C GLY A 20 -11.30 -65.23 31.12
N ILE A 21 -12.32 -65.90 30.59
CA ILE A 21 -13.39 -65.25 29.80
C ILE A 21 -14.32 -64.44 30.71
N LEU A 22 -14.65 -64.92 31.90
CA LEU A 22 -15.51 -64.22 32.86
C LEU A 22 -14.84 -62.96 33.47
N ILE A 23 -13.53 -63.00 33.76
CA ILE A 23 -12.78 -61.81 34.23
C ILE A 23 -12.69 -60.72 33.14
N ASN A 24 -12.81 -61.10 31.87
CA ASN A 24 -12.80 -60.16 30.74
C ASN A 24 -14.20 -59.61 30.40
N ILE A 25 -15.27 -60.12 31.01
CA ILE A 25 -16.66 -59.66 30.79
C ILE A 25 -17.07 -58.58 31.81
N ASP A 26 -16.51 -58.59 33.02
CA ASP A 26 -16.73 -57.53 34.02
C ASP A 26 -15.75 -56.35 33.91
N ASN A 27 -14.81 -56.40 32.96
CA ASN A 27 -13.89 -55.29 32.62
C ASN A 27 -14.14 -54.78 31.20
N ASP A 28 -15.41 -54.53 30.86
CA ASP A 28 -15.79 -53.73 29.69
C ASP A 28 -15.53 -52.21 29.91
N GLU A 29 -14.46 -51.90 30.65
CA GLU A 29 -13.78 -50.60 30.58
C GLU A 29 -12.66 -50.70 29.54
N LYS A 30 -13.07 -50.43 28.29
CA LYS A 30 -12.28 -49.82 27.22
C LYS A 30 -10.79 -49.61 27.53
N LYS A 31 -9.96 -50.62 27.31
CA LYS A 31 -8.54 -50.45 27.03
C LYS A 31 -8.13 -51.39 25.91
N LEU A 32 -8.34 -50.92 24.68
CA LEU A 32 -7.84 -51.55 23.47
C LEU A 32 -7.02 -50.50 22.71
N TYR A 33 -5.70 -50.67 22.82
CA TYR A 33 -4.63 -50.27 21.91
C TYR A 33 -4.61 -48.81 21.40
N ASN A 34 -3.70 -48.04 21.99
CA ASN A 34 -3.05 -46.88 21.40
C ASN A 34 -2.63 -47.18 19.95
N SER A 35 -3.35 -46.63 18.99
CA SER A 35 -2.91 -46.47 17.60
C SER A 35 -3.59 -45.26 16.97
N SER A 36 -3.42 -44.11 17.61
CA SER A 36 -3.34 -42.76 17.04
C SER A 36 -3.62 -41.79 18.18
N GLU A 37 -2.62 -41.59 19.05
CA GLU A 37 -2.38 -40.24 19.54
C GLU A 37 -1.95 -39.46 18.29
N LEU A 38 -2.94 -39.10 17.47
CA LEU A 38 -2.82 -38.03 16.51
C LEU A 38 -2.66 -36.83 17.42
N ASP A 39 -1.38 -36.51 17.66
CA ASP A 39 -0.89 -35.24 18.16
C ASP A 39 -1.97 -34.21 17.90
N SER A 40 -2.71 -33.81 18.96
CA SER A 40 -3.78 -32.83 18.82
C SER A 40 -3.07 -31.52 18.64
N GLU A 41 -2.59 -31.35 17.41
CA GLU A 41 -1.70 -30.31 17.03
C GLU A 41 -2.35 -29.00 17.41
N LYS A 42 -1.61 -28.20 18.17
CA LYS A 42 -2.12 -26.97 18.76
C LYS A 42 -2.71 -26.12 17.64
N GLU A 43 -3.97 -25.73 17.80
CA GLU A 43 -4.60 -24.79 16.90
C GLU A 43 -4.22 -23.36 17.29
N VAL A 44 -3.94 -22.55 16.27
CA VAL A 44 -3.59 -21.14 16.39
C VAL A 44 -4.59 -20.32 15.59
N ASN A 45 -5.12 -19.27 16.21
CA ASN A 45 -5.95 -18.30 15.52
C ASN A 45 -5.07 -17.36 14.71
N ILE A 46 -5.29 -17.32 13.39
CA ILE A 46 -4.59 -16.43 12.47
C ILE A 46 -5.58 -15.51 11.75
N ALA A 47 -5.06 -14.39 11.26
CA ALA A 47 -5.76 -13.49 10.35
C ALA A 47 -5.06 -13.55 9.01
N LEU A 48 -5.82 -13.76 7.93
CA LEU A 48 -5.34 -13.80 6.57
C LEU A 48 -6.05 -12.75 5.72
N ALA A 49 -5.34 -12.15 4.79
CA ALA A 49 -5.95 -11.36 3.74
C ALA A 49 -6.47 -12.27 2.63
N GLN A 50 -7.72 -12.08 2.21
CA GLN A 50 -8.36 -12.80 1.12
C GLN A 50 -8.76 -11.81 0.02
N SER A 51 -8.35 -12.06 -1.22
CA SER A 51 -8.68 -11.18 -2.36
C SER A 51 -10.20 -11.07 -2.56
N THR A 52 -10.68 -9.85 -2.83
CA THR A 52 -12.11 -9.60 -3.11
C THR A 52 -12.46 -9.77 -4.59
N HIS A 53 -11.46 -9.66 -5.47
CA HIS A 53 -11.58 -9.77 -6.91
C HIS A 53 -10.27 -10.32 -7.50
N ASP A 54 -10.23 -10.53 -8.81
CA ASP A 54 -9.02 -10.96 -9.50
C ASP A 54 -7.98 -9.83 -9.50
N LEU A 55 -6.77 -10.11 -9.04
CA LEU A 55 -5.67 -9.17 -8.90
C LEU A 55 -4.53 -9.57 -9.82
N PRO A 56 -4.17 -8.74 -10.82
CA PRO A 56 -3.02 -9.03 -11.67
C PRO A 56 -1.70 -8.79 -10.94
N SER A 57 -0.65 -9.47 -11.40
CA SER A 57 0.74 -9.20 -11.00
C SER A 57 1.10 -7.74 -11.25
N GLY A 58 1.89 -7.16 -10.34
CA GLY A 58 2.25 -5.75 -10.38
C GLY A 58 1.20 -4.82 -9.78
N THR A 59 0.12 -5.36 -9.19
CA THR A 59 -0.88 -4.55 -8.48
C THR A 59 -0.34 -4.12 -7.11
N ILE A 60 -0.42 -2.82 -6.83
CA ILE A 60 -0.23 -2.30 -5.46
C ILE A 60 -1.55 -2.49 -4.71
N LEU A 61 -1.53 -3.31 -3.67
CA LEU A 61 -2.71 -3.65 -2.89
C LEU A 61 -3.28 -2.44 -2.16
N ARG A 62 -4.60 -2.31 -2.23
CA ARG A 62 -5.39 -1.31 -1.50
C ARG A 62 -6.33 -2.02 -0.54
N ARG A 63 -6.80 -1.32 0.50
CA ARG A 63 -7.76 -1.87 1.47
C ARG A 63 -9.02 -2.51 0.87
N GLN A 64 -9.45 -2.06 -0.30
CA GLN A 64 -10.62 -2.59 -1.00
C GLN A 64 -10.35 -3.91 -1.75
N ASP A 65 -9.08 -4.23 -1.97
CA ASP A 65 -8.65 -5.38 -2.77
C ASP A 65 -8.68 -6.69 -1.98
N TYR A 66 -8.76 -6.61 -0.65
CA TYR A 66 -8.81 -7.77 0.23
C TYR A 66 -9.74 -7.57 1.42
N ALA A 67 -10.25 -8.68 1.94
CA ALA A 67 -10.93 -8.76 3.22
C ALA A 67 -10.09 -9.56 4.22
N ILE A 68 -10.08 -9.16 5.48
CA ILE A 68 -9.40 -9.90 6.54
C ILE A 68 -10.31 -11.02 7.04
N LYS A 69 -9.83 -12.26 6.98
CA LYS A 69 -10.51 -13.46 7.49
C LYS A 69 -9.76 -14.02 8.68
N LYS A 70 -10.48 -14.32 9.76
CA LYS A 70 -9.93 -14.98 10.95
C LYS A 70 -10.23 -16.47 10.88
N LEU A 71 -9.22 -17.30 11.08
CA LEU A 71 -9.29 -18.76 10.97
C LEU A 71 -8.56 -19.39 12.15
N SER A 72 -9.06 -20.53 12.64
CA SER A 72 -8.29 -21.44 13.50
C SER A 72 -7.63 -22.46 12.59
N VAL A 73 -6.29 -22.51 12.59
CA VAL A 73 -5.52 -23.48 11.80
C VAL A 73 -4.55 -24.21 12.69
N LYS A 74 -4.11 -25.39 12.27
CA LYS A 74 -3.03 -26.11 12.96
C LYS A 74 -1.71 -25.34 12.89
N GLU A 75 -0.88 -25.43 13.93
CA GLU A 75 0.39 -24.71 14.02
C GLU A 75 1.38 -25.02 12.87
N SER A 76 1.37 -26.22 12.29
CA SER A 76 2.16 -26.60 11.10
C SER A 76 1.59 -26.09 9.78
N SER A 77 0.42 -25.45 9.76
CA SER A 77 -0.15 -24.96 8.51
C SER A 77 0.74 -23.90 7.90
N GLU A 78 1.06 -24.02 6.61
CA GLU A 78 1.80 -23.01 5.84
C GLU A 78 1.15 -21.62 5.90
N LEU A 79 -0.16 -21.56 6.16
CA LEU A 79 -0.91 -20.31 6.32
C LEU A 79 -0.47 -19.51 7.56
N VAL A 80 0.13 -20.15 8.56
CA VAL A 80 0.63 -19.49 9.78
C VAL A 80 1.72 -18.47 9.44
N GLU A 81 2.56 -18.73 8.44
CA GLU A 81 3.61 -17.78 7.99
C GLU A 81 3.04 -16.51 7.37
N SER A 82 1.81 -16.60 6.86
CA SER A 82 1.09 -15.50 6.23
C SER A 82 0.13 -14.79 7.18
N ASN A 83 0.23 -15.08 8.48
CA ASN A 83 -0.59 -14.45 9.51
C ASN A 83 -0.29 -12.93 9.59
N ILE A 84 -1.31 -12.12 9.32
CA ILE A 84 -1.25 -10.65 9.40
C ILE A 84 -1.81 -10.10 10.72
N SER A 85 -2.14 -10.95 11.71
CA SER A 85 -2.72 -10.51 13.00
C SER A 85 -1.84 -9.50 13.75
N ASN A 86 -0.53 -9.57 13.56
CA ASN A 86 0.46 -8.71 14.23
C ASN A 86 1.14 -7.73 13.26
N SER A 87 0.81 -7.75 11.97
CA SER A 87 1.49 -6.93 10.96
C SER A 87 0.77 -5.61 10.70
N THR A 88 1.54 -4.65 10.21
CA THR A 88 1.01 -3.52 9.45
C THR A 88 0.14 -4.06 8.33
N ASP A 89 -1.02 -3.42 8.17
CA ASP A 89 -1.92 -3.54 7.03
C ASP A 89 -1.11 -3.78 5.74
N ILE A 90 -1.38 -4.86 4.99
CA ILE A 90 -0.66 -5.17 3.73
C ILE A 90 -0.99 -4.17 2.60
N ASN A 91 -1.74 -3.12 2.94
CA ASN A 91 -1.96 -1.96 2.11
C ASN A 91 -0.63 -1.41 1.61
N SER A 92 -0.57 -1.09 0.33
CA SER A 92 0.60 -0.61 -0.41
C SER A 92 1.67 -1.67 -0.72
N TYR A 93 1.45 -2.95 -0.40
CA TYR A 93 2.34 -4.02 -0.84
C TYR A 93 2.11 -4.32 -2.31
N LEU A 94 3.18 -4.67 -3.03
CA LEU A 94 3.12 -5.07 -4.42
C LEU A 94 2.93 -6.59 -4.54
N LEU A 95 2.01 -6.99 -5.41
CA LEU A 95 1.73 -8.38 -5.72
C LEU A 95 2.68 -8.92 -6.80
N LYS A 96 3.41 -10.00 -6.50
CA LYS A 96 4.36 -10.64 -7.44
C LYS A 96 3.69 -11.37 -8.58
N GLU A 97 2.53 -11.96 -8.35
CA GLU A 97 1.87 -12.87 -9.28
C GLU A 97 0.37 -12.60 -9.41
N ASN A 98 -0.29 -13.23 -10.38
CA ASN A 98 -1.73 -13.08 -10.54
C ASN A 98 -2.45 -13.88 -9.43
N VAL A 99 -3.46 -13.29 -8.81
CA VAL A 99 -4.28 -13.91 -7.77
C VAL A 99 -5.74 -13.87 -8.17
N LEU A 100 -6.43 -15.02 -8.07
CA LEU A 100 -7.86 -15.11 -8.35
C LEU A 100 -8.69 -14.63 -7.15
N SER A 101 -9.90 -14.15 -7.40
CA SER A 101 -10.87 -13.76 -6.37
C SER A 101 -11.07 -14.88 -5.33
N GLY A 102 -11.09 -14.53 -4.05
CA GLY A 102 -11.28 -15.46 -2.94
C GLY A 102 -10.03 -16.22 -2.51
N SER A 103 -8.88 -16.00 -3.15
CA SER A 103 -7.61 -16.61 -2.76
C SER A 103 -6.99 -15.88 -1.56
N TYR A 104 -6.25 -16.62 -0.71
CA TYR A 104 -5.50 -16.00 0.39
C TYR A 104 -4.20 -15.41 -0.12
N LEU A 105 -3.90 -14.19 0.29
CA LEU A 105 -2.65 -13.50 -0.01
C LEU A 105 -1.59 -13.94 0.99
N THR A 106 -0.59 -14.66 0.52
CA THR A 106 0.49 -15.20 1.35
C THR A 106 1.71 -14.26 1.34
N LYS A 107 2.52 -14.32 2.40
CA LYS A 107 3.66 -13.40 2.58
C LYS A 107 4.66 -13.43 1.41
N ASN A 108 4.88 -14.59 0.81
CA ASN A 108 5.77 -14.79 -0.35
C ASN A 108 5.27 -14.12 -1.64
N MET A 109 3.95 -13.87 -1.77
CA MET A 109 3.35 -13.18 -2.92
C MET A 109 3.51 -11.66 -2.82
N LEU A 110 3.88 -11.15 -1.64
CA LEU A 110 3.83 -9.73 -1.32
C LEU A 110 5.23 -9.14 -1.19
N ILE A 111 5.39 -7.92 -1.70
CA ILE A 111 6.61 -7.14 -1.58
C ILE A 111 6.32 -5.88 -0.80
N SER A 112 7.13 -5.64 0.23
CA SER A 112 7.06 -4.41 1.01
C SER A 112 7.40 -3.19 0.13
N PRO A 113 6.64 -2.09 0.23
CA PRO A 113 6.95 -0.83 -0.48
C PRO A 113 8.34 -0.30 -0.14
N ASP A 114 8.88 -0.64 1.02
CA ASP A 114 10.20 -0.19 1.47
C ASP A 114 11.38 -1.01 0.95
N SER A 115 11.14 -2.07 0.18
CA SER A 115 12.20 -2.92 -0.36
C SER A 115 12.72 -2.45 -1.71
N ASP A 116 14.00 -2.72 -2.01
CA ASP A 116 14.57 -2.46 -3.34
C ASP A 116 13.88 -3.29 -4.44
N GLU A 117 13.42 -4.50 -4.10
CA GLU A 117 12.66 -5.37 -4.99
C GLU A 117 11.37 -4.69 -5.48
N PHE A 118 10.70 -3.90 -4.62
CA PHE A 118 9.51 -3.14 -5.00
C PHE A 118 9.83 -2.16 -6.13
N ASN A 119 10.89 -1.37 -5.98
CA ASN A 119 11.30 -0.37 -6.97
C ASN A 119 11.60 -1.01 -8.33
N HIS A 120 12.21 -2.19 -8.33
CA HIS A 120 12.52 -2.92 -9.56
C HIS A 120 11.27 -3.48 -10.26
N LEU A 121 10.30 -3.99 -9.51
CA LEU A 121 9.14 -4.67 -10.09
C LEU A 121 8.00 -3.72 -10.46
N ILE A 122 7.86 -2.59 -9.78
CA ILE A 122 6.83 -1.61 -10.12
C ILE A 122 7.16 -0.82 -11.39
N LEU A 123 8.45 -0.68 -11.71
CA LEU A 123 8.91 0.13 -12.83
C LEU A 123 8.77 -0.59 -14.17
N LYS A 124 7.99 0.01 -15.06
CA LYS A 124 7.96 -0.36 -16.48
C LYS A 124 9.18 0.23 -17.20
N LYS A 125 9.60 -0.40 -18.31
CA LYS A 125 10.68 0.13 -19.15
C LYS A 125 10.37 1.57 -19.59
N GLY A 126 11.31 2.48 -19.34
CA GLY A 126 11.17 3.90 -19.68
C GLY A 126 10.52 4.75 -18.58
N ASN A 127 10.20 4.17 -17.41
CA ASN A 127 9.71 4.91 -16.26
C ASN A 127 10.77 5.05 -15.18
N VAL A 128 10.63 6.06 -14.33
CA VAL A 128 11.43 6.26 -13.12
C VAL A 128 10.54 6.64 -11.95
N ILE A 129 11.03 6.38 -10.73
CA ILE A 129 10.45 6.94 -9.52
C ILE A 129 11.06 8.33 -9.31
N TYR A 130 10.20 9.35 -9.28
CA TYR A 130 10.59 10.73 -8.97
C TYR A 130 10.04 11.13 -7.60
N LYS A 131 10.86 11.85 -6.83
CA LYS A 131 10.55 12.25 -5.46
C LYS A 131 10.25 13.75 -5.39
N PHE A 132 9.03 14.10 -5.00
CA PHE A 132 8.65 15.45 -4.66
C PHE A 132 8.75 15.66 -3.14
N ASN A 133 9.67 16.54 -2.72
CA ASN A 133 9.72 16.99 -1.33
C ASN A 133 8.63 18.04 -1.11
N LEU A 134 7.79 17.86 -0.09
CA LEU A 134 6.67 18.73 0.20
C LEU A 134 6.98 19.70 1.32
N LYS A 135 6.62 20.95 1.10
CA LYS A 135 6.67 22.04 2.08
C LYS A 135 5.40 22.04 2.92
N LYS A 136 5.43 22.75 4.03
CA LYS A 136 4.27 22.89 4.94
C LYS A 136 2.99 23.40 4.26
N GLN A 137 3.10 24.28 3.28
CA GLN A 137 1.95 24.78 2.50
C GLN A 137 1.25 23.67 1.68
N ASP A 138 1.97 22.60 1.35
CA ASP A 138 1.51 21.48 0.52
C ASP A 138 1.24 20.22 1.37
N GLU A 139 1.26 20.34 2.69
CA GLU A 139 1.05 19.22 3.63
C GLU A 139 -0.32 18.54 3.46
N TYR A 140 -1.32 19.29 2.98
CA TYR A 140 -2.64 18.74 2.68
C TYR A 140 -2.59 17.56 1.69
N LEU A 141 -1.58 17.50 0.81
CA LEU A 141 -1.38 16.37 -0.11
C LEU A 141 -0.99 15.09 0.63
N LEU A 142 -0.21 15.19 1.71
CA LEU A 142 0.19 14.05 2.54
C LEU A 142 -0.98 13.46 3.33
N ASP A 143 -1.93 14.32 3.70
CA ASP A 143 -3.07 13.94 4.52
C ASP A 143 -4.28 13.45 3.70
N SER A 144 -4.36 13.82 2.42
CA SER A 144 -5.51 13.54 1.55
C SER A 144 -5.29 12.45 0.51
N LEU A 145 -4.05 12.23 0.08
CA LEU A 145 -3.73 11.25 -0.96
C LEU A 145 -3.34 9.90 -0.36
N ASN A 146 -3.62 8.86 -1.13
CA ASN A 146 -3.24 7.50 -0.85
C ASN A 146 -2.30 6.96 -1.93
N ILE A 147 -1.59 5.88 -1.61
CA ILE A 147 -0.80 5.15 -2.60
C ILE A 147 -1.74 4.58 -3.66
N GLY A 148 -1.34 4.71 -4.93
CA GLY A 148 -2.14 4.40 -6.10
C GLY A 148 -3.09 5.52 -6.56
N ASP A 149 -3.16 6.64 -5.84
CA ASP A 149 -3.80 7.85 -6.34
C ASP A 149 -2.91 8.53 -7.40
N TRP A 150 -3.48 9.51 -8.11
CA TRP A 150 -2.83 10.19 -9.20
C TRP A 150 -2.51 11.64 -8.86
N LEU A 151 -1.32 12.09 -9.21
CA LEU A 151 -0.85 13.46 -9.00
C LEU A 151 -0.63 14.16 -10.36
N SER A 152 -0.99 15.43 -10.42
CA SER A 152 -0.70 16.33 -11.54
C SER A 152 0.39 17.33 -11.16
N PHE A 153 1.30 17.58 -12.12
CA PHE A 153 2.37 18.57 -12.05
C PHE A 153 2.01 19.79 -12.90
N GLN A 154 1.97 20.96 -12.27
CA GLN A 154 1.57 22.21 -12.91
C GLN A 154 2.61 23.30 -12.67
N LEU A 155 2.76 24.20 -13.64
CA LEU A 155 3.64 25.35 -13.55
C LEU A 155 2.82 26.63 -13.61
N ARG A 156 2.94 27.48 -12.58
CA ARG A 156 2.41 28.83 -12.59
C ARG A 156 3.44 29.77 -13.21
N THR A 157 3.05 30.46 -14.27
CA THR A 157 3.89 31.45 -14.96
C THR A 157 3.21 32.81 -14.99
N LEU A 158 4.04 33.86 -15.03
CA LEU A 158 3.59 35.23 -15.27
C LEU A 158 3.47 35.44 -16.78
N GLU A 159 2.31 35.91 -17.23
CA GLU A 159 2.09 36.30 -18.61
C GLU A 159 2.73 37.66 -18.86
N THR A 160 3.72 37.69 -19.75
CA THR A 160 4.25 38.94 -20.30
C THR A 160 3.54 39.24 -21.62
N ASP A 161 3.25 40.52 -21.89
CA ASP A 161 2.51 40.95 -23.08
C ASP A 161 3.26 40.49 -24.35
N LYS A 162 2.62 39.60 -25.13
CA LYS A 162 3.16 38.99 -26.36
C LYS A 162 3.53 39.99 -27.46
N ARG A 163 3.25 41.29 -27.26
CA ARG A 163 3.60 42.39 -28.18
C ARG A 163 5.06 42.83 -28.12
N LYS A 164 5.86 42.36 -27.16
CA LYS A 164 7.32 42.51 -27.21
C LYS A 164 7.92 41.24 -27.79
N GLY A 165 8.29 41.35 -29.07
CA GLY A 165 8.77 40.27 -29.91
C GLY A 165 9.89 39.44 -29.27
N MET A 166 9.81 38.17 -29.61
CA MET A 166 10.86 37.17 -29.49
C MET A 166 12.18 37.71 -30.05
N ASP A 167 13.14 37.97 -29.17
CA ASP A 167 14.55 37.67 -29.37
C ASP A 167 15.14 37.39 -27.98
N ASN A 168 15.36 36.10 -27.71
CA ASN A 168 16.08 35.51 -26.59
C ASN A 168 15.42 35.56 -25.20
N GLY A 169 14.60 34.53 -24.93
CA GLY A 169 14.39 33.98 -23.60
C GLY A 169 13.10 34.42 -22.91
N THR A 170 12.22 33.46 -22.61
CA THR A 170 11.15 33.63 -21.63
C THR A 170 11.79 33.87 -20.27
N THR A 171 11.98 35.14 -19.87
CA THR A 171 12.50 35.46 -18.53
C THR A 171 11.41 35.21 -17.51
N ILE A 172 11.54 34.15 -16.71
CA ILE A 172 10.64 33.94 -15.58
C ILE A 172 11.19 34.76 -14.42
N ASN A 173 10.53 35.89 -14.20
CA ASN A 173 11.02 36.91 -13.31
C ASN A 173 10.66 36.55 -11.86
N LYS A 174 11.64 36.01 -11.11
CA LYS A 174 11.50 35.69 -9.67
C LYS A 174 11.51 36.94 -8.76
N LYS A 175 11.67 38.15 -9.31
CA LYS A 175 11.86 39.40 -8.55
C LYS A 175 10.79 40.45 -8.90
N GLY A 176 9.90 40.71 -7.94
CA GLY A 176 9.09 41.93 -7.88
C GLY A 176 7.64 41.77 -8.35
N MET A 177 6.79 41.25 -7.47
CA MET A 177 5.35 41.53 -7.47
C MET A 177 5.16 43.02 -7.16
N ASN A 178 5.19 43.88 -8.18
CA ASN A 178 4.88 45.30 -8.04
C ASN A 178 3.46 45.55 -8.54
N ASP A 179 2.59 46.06 -7.66
CA ASP A 179 1.14 46.31 -7.81
C ASP A 179 0.68 47.21 -8.99
N ARG A 180 1.59 47.65 -9.87
CA ARG A 180 1.29 48.68 -10.88
C ARG A 180 1.10 48.16 -12.30
N GLN A 181 1.26 46.87 -12.55
CA GLN A 181 0.94 46.26 -13.84
C GLN A 181 -0.09 45.17 -13.62
N ARG A 182 -1.09 45.08 -14.52
CA ARG A 182 -2.05 43.95 -14.55
C ARG A 182 -1.27 42.69 -14.90
N GLN A 183 -0.67 42.07 -13.90
CA GLN A 183 0.04 40.81 -14.03
C GLN A 183 -1.02 39.72 -14.19
N SER A 184 -1.09 39.15 -15.38
CA SER A 184 -1.93 37.98 -15.64
C SER A 184 -1.09 36.74 -15.37
N TYR A 185 -1.67 35.74 -14.71
CA TYR A 185 -1.00 34.49 -14.40
C TYR A 185 -1.65 33.38 -15.21
N SER A 186 -0.81 32.48 -15.71
CA SER A 186 -1.27 31.24 -16.35
C SER A 186 -0.82 30.04 -15.53
N LEU A 187 -1.70 29.07 -15.41
CA LEU A 187 -1.40 27.78 -14.80
C LEU A 187 -1.40 26.73 -15.91
N SER A 188 -0.22 26.21 -16.21
CA SER A 188 -0.03 25.22 -17.27
C SER A 188 0.15 23.84 -16.67
N LYS A 189 -0.76 22.92 -17.01
CA LYS A 189 -0.68 21.51 -16.60
C LYS A 189 0.35 20.79 -17.47
N LEU A 190 1.50 20.51 -16.88
CA LEU A 190 2.67 19.97 -17.55
C LEU A 190 2.63 18.45 -17.61
N ILE A 191 2.35 17.79 -16.47
CA ILE A 191 2.14 16.34 -16.40
C ILE A 191 0.81 16.10 -15.71
N GLN A 192 -0.07 15.31 -16.30
CA GLN A 192 -1.41 15.13 -15.73
C GLN A 192 -1.48 14.03 -14.69
N LYS A 193 -0.81 12.91 -14.96
CA LYS A 193 -1.14 11.66 -14.32
C LYS A 193 0.15 10.94 -13.95
N MET A 194 0.59 11.18 -12.71
CA MET A 194 1.74 10.52 -12.10
C MET A 194 1.20 9.62 -10.98
N GLU A 195 1.47 8.32 -11.05
CA GLU A 195 0.96 7.37 -10.06
C GLU A 195 1.77 7.47 -8.78
N ILE A 196 1.10 7.62 -7.65
CA ILE A 196 1.76 7.69 -6.35
C ILE A 196 2.11 6.27 -5.89
N VAL A 197 3.40 6.04 -5.61
CA VAL A 197 3.90 4.76 -5.11
C VAL A 197 4.31 4.81 -3.64
N ARG A 198 4.63 5.99 -3.13
CA ARG A 198 4.98 6.18 -1.72
C ARG A 198 4.58 7.56 -1.22
N ILE A 199 4.14 7.60 0.02
CA ILE A 199 3.89 8.83 0.77
C ILE A 199 4.59 8.69 2.11
N LYS A 200 5.40 9.68 2.49
CA LYS A 200 5.99 9.76 3.83
C LYS A 200 5.78 11.14 4.41
N LYS A 201 5.08 11.18 5.55
CA LYS A 201 5.02 12.35 6.44
C LYS A 201 6.11 12.20 7.50
N TYR A 202 6.94 13.22 7.67
CA TYR A 202 8.00 13.18 8.67
C TYR A 202 7.42 13.34 10.09
N SER A 203 7.97 12.60 11.04
CA SER A 203 7.70 12.78 12.47
C SER A 203 8.32 14.07 13.00
N GLU A 204 7.83 14.58 14.14
CA GLU A 204 8.38 15.81 14.76
C GLU A 204 9.88 15.71 15.07
N SER A 205 10.36 14.52 15.44
CA SER A 205 11.78 14.23 15.64
C SER A 205 12.58 14.31 14.34
N GLU A 206 12.10 13.68 13.26
CA GLU A 206 12.75 13.76 11.94
C GLU A 206 12.75 15.20 11.42
N LEU A 207 11.65 15.93 11.59
CA LEU A 207 11.54 17.33 11.20
C LEU A 207 12.53 18.22 11.95
N SER A 208 12.78 17.95 13.23
CA SER A 208 13.76 18.69 14.02
C SER A 208 15.19 18.46 13.54
N GLU A 209 15.53 17.25 13.10
CA GLU A 209 16.83 16.95 12.51
C GLU A 209 17.00 17.53 11.09
N ILE A 210 15.96 17.39 10.27
CA ILE A 210 15.94 17.83 8.86
C ILE A 210 15.94 19.36 8.80
N ASN A 211 15.07 20.03 9.57
CA ASN A 211 14.92 21.48 9.54
C ASN A 211 15.83 22.20 10.55
N GLY A 212 16.39 21.51 11.55
CA GLY A 212 17.29 22.10 12.55
C GLY A 212 18.58 22.68 11.95
N LYS A 213 18.97 22.23 10.76
CA LYS A 213 20.11 22.78 9.98
C LYS A 213 19.71 24.01 9.12
N ASN A 214 18.43 24.31 8.98
CA ASN A 214 17.88 25.34 8.08
C ASN A 214 17.48 26.64 8.82
N GLN A 215 18.36 27.19 9.66
CA GLN A 215 18.06 28.41 10.43
C GLN A 215 17.95 29.72 9.59
N LYS A 216 18.01 29.67 8.26
CA LYS A 216 18.06 30.88 7.41
C LYS A 216 17.10 30.91 6.20
N THR A 217 16.32 29.87 5.96
CA THR A 217 15.36 29.83 4.83
C THR A 217 14.03 29.25 5.31
N GLU A 218 12.95 30.00 5.13
CA GLU A 218 11.58 29.77 5.64
C GLU A 218 10.88 28.50 5.13
N GLU A 219 11.57 27.61 4.42
CA GLU A 219 10.96 26.46 3.76
C GLU A 219 11.09 25.20 4.62
N THR A 220 10.19 25.05 5.59
CA THR A 220 10.07 23.83 6.38
C THR A 220 9.47 22.71 5.54
N LEU A 221 10.21 21.61 5.40
CA LEU A 221 9.70 20.37 4.80
C LEU A 221 8.71 19.70 5.75
N SER A 222 7.66 19.09 5.20
CA SER A 222 6.68 18.27 5.96
C SER A 222 6.75 16.77 5.59
N GLY A 223 7.29 16.43 4.42
CA GLY A 223 7.33 15.05 3.95
C GLY A 223 7.73 14.95 2.48
N TYR A 224 7.41 13.81 1.87
CA TYR A 224 7.57 13.62 0.43
C TYR A 224 6.52 12.67 -0.16
N ILE A 225 6.35 12.78 -1.47
CA ILE A 225 5.60 11.86 -2.30
C ILE A 225 6.53 11.33 -3.40
N GLU A 226 6.56 10.03 -3.59
CA GLU A 226 7.22 9.37 -4.72
C GLU A 226 6.19 8.94 -5.74
N VAL A 227 6.46 9.26 -7.01
CA VAL A 227 5.58 8.95 -8.12
C VAL A 227 6.32 8.24 -9.25
N ILE A 228 5.58 7.47 -10.05
CA ILE A 228 6.08 6.94 -11.33
C ILE A 228 5.85 8.00 -12.41
N ILE A 229 6.92 8.34 -13.13
CA ILE A 229 6.88 9.22 -14.31
C ILE A 229 7.57 8.56 -15.50
N ASN A 230 7.29 9.05 -16.71
CA ASN A 230 8.08 8.71 -17.89
C ASN A 230 9.45 9.42 -17.81
N MET A 231 10.52 8.74 -18.20
CA MET A 231 11.86 9.34 -18.28
C MET A 231 11.90 10.60 -19.14
N GLN A 232 11.09 10.68 -20.20
CA GLN A 232 11.01 11.84 -21.09
C GLN A 232 10.44 13.09 -20.38
N ASP A 233 9.67 12.90 -19.31
CA ASP A 233 9.09 14.00 -18.53
C ASP A 233 10.10 14.60 -17.53
N LEU A 234 11.26 13.96 -17.30
CA LEU A 234 12.28 14.49 -16.38
C LEU A 234 12.80 15.86 -16.81
N ASP A 235 13.08 16.03 -18.10
CA ASP A 235 13.56 17.31 -18.64
C ASP A 235 12.53 18.43 -18.42
N LEU A 236 11.24 18.09 -18.54
CA LEU A 236 10.12 19.00 -18.30
C LEU A 236 10.04 19.40 -16.83
N ILE A 237 10.22 18.45 -15.90
CA ILE A 237 10.23 18.71 -14.46
C ILE A 237 11.41 19.62 -14.10
N TYR A 238 12.62 19.30 -14.55
CA TYR A 238 13.80 20.12 -14.27
C TYR A 238 13.68 21.53 -14.85
N LEU A 239 13.14 21.64 -16.07
CA LEU A 239 12.87 22.94 -16.67
C LEU A 239 11.88 23.74 -15.82
N ALA A 240 10.79 23.12 -15.37
CA ALA A 240 9.76 23.76 -14.55
C ALA A 240 10.29 24.19 -13.17
N GLU A 241 11.11 23.36 -12.52
CA GLU A 241 11.75 23.64 -11.22
C GLU A 241 12.72 24.82 -11.30
N ALA A 242 13.48 24.91 -12.39
CA ALA A 242 14.34 26.07 -12.65
C ALA A 242 13.50 27.33 -12.92
N SER A 243 12.38 27.13 -13.62
CA SER A 243 11.55 28.16 -14.21
C SER A 243 10.75 28.95 -13.18
N GLY A 244 9.94 28.33 -12.33
CA GLY A 244 8.99 29.11 -11.52
C GLY A 244 8.30 28.33 -10.40
N ASP A 245 7.08 28.76 -10.07
CA ASP A 245 6.29 28.18 -8.99
C ASP A 245 5.58 26.91 -9.48
N ILE A 246 6.02 25.78 -8.97
CA ILE A 246 5.39 24.48 -9.20
C ILE A 246 4.22 24.29 -8.27
N ILE A 247 3.15 23.70 -8.79
CA ILE A 247 1.98 23.31 -8.03
C ILE A 247 1.70 21.83 -8.30
N LEU A 248 1.65 21.06 -7.21
CA LEU A 248 1.20 19.67 -7.21
C LEU A 248 -0.27 19.64 -6.80
N THR A 249 -1.07 18.86 -7.54
CA THR A 249 -2.52 18.78 -7.33
C THR A 249 -2.99 17.34 -7.51
N PRO A 250 -4.00 16.87 -6.75
CA PRO A 250 -4.65 15.60 -7.05
C PRO A 250 -5.19 15.60 -8.48
N SER A 251 -4.94 14.52 -9.22
CA SER A 251 -5.47 14.37 -10.59
C SER A 251 -6.85 13.73 -10.55
N ILE A 252 -7.85 14.45 -11.04
CA ILE A 252 -9.21 13.94 -11.27
C ILE A 252 -9.34 13.66 -12.77
N ASP A 253 -9.86 12.48 -13.14
CA ASP A 253 -9.84 11.92 -14.51
C ASP A 253 -10.54 12.78 -15.59
N ASP A 254 -11.23 13.87 -15.22
CA ASP A 254 -12.02 14.71 -16.14
C ASP A 254 -11.35 16.03 -16.57
N GLU A 255 -10.13 16.34 -16.13
CA GLU A 255 -9.48 17.61 -16.48
C GLU A 255 -8.68 17.53 -17.79
N LYS A 256 -9.28 17.98 -18.90
CA LYS A 256 -8.59 18.21 -20.19
C LYS A 256 -7.34 19.08 -20.01
N HIS A 257 -6.32 18.86 -20.85
CA HIS A 257 -5.16 19.75 -21.02
C HIS A 257 -5.64 21.15 -21.46
N LYS A 258 -6.01 21.98 -20.50
CA LYS A 258 -6.26 23.40 -20.73
C LYS A 258 -5.52 24.16 -19.65
N SER A 259 -4.62 25.02 -20.09
CA SER A 259 -4.07 26.02 -19.19
C SER A 259 -5.23 26.84 -18.62
N LYS A 260 -5.24 27.02 -17.31
CA LYS A 260 -6.22 27.87 -16.64
C LYS A 260 -5.62 29.27 -16.55
N TYR A 261 -6.35 30.25 -17.05
CA TYR A 261 -5.92 31.64 -17.03
C TYR A 261 -6.68 32.41 -15.95
N LEU A 262 -5.98 33.26 -15.19
CA LEU A 262 -6.62 34.00 -14.11
C LEU A 262 -7.73 34.93 -14.63
N HIS A 263 -7.56 35.49 -15.84
CA HIS A 263 -8.54 36.37 -16.45
C HIS A 263 -9.84 35.66 -16.88
N ASP A 264 -9.82 34.34 -17.05
CA ASP A 264 -11.02 33.54 -17.33
C ASP A 264 -11.84 33.27 -16.07
N ILE A 265 -11.17 33.16 -14.91
CA ILE A 265 -11.80 32.79 -13.63
C ILE A 265 -12.42 34.00 -12.92
N LEU A 266 -11.76 35.17 -12.96
CA LEU A 266 -12.22 36.36 -12.23
C LEU A 266 -13.65 36.84 -12.60
N PRO A 267 -14.07 36.81 -13.88
CA PRO A 267 -15.45 37.12 -14.25
C PRO A 267 -16.46 36.11 -13.69
N GLU A 268 -16.15 34.81 -13.67
CA GLU A 268 -17.02 33.76 -13.14
C GLU A 268 -17.28 33.96 -11.64
N LEU A 269 -16.25 34.31 -10.86
CA LEU A 269 -16.40 34.59 -9.43
C LEU A 269 -17.33 35.79 -9.14
N ARG A 270 -17.38 36.78 -10.03
CA ARG A 270 -18.29 37.94 -9.90
C ARG A 270 -19.74 37.61 -10.21
N THR A 271 -19.99 36.51 -10.93
CA THR A 271 -21.36 36.05 -11.25
C THR A 271 -22.00 35.25 -10.12
N ILE A 272 -21.22 34.80 -9.12
CA ILE A 272 -21.74 34.20 -7.89
C ILE A 272 -22.25 35.33 -6.99
N ARG A 273 -23.48 35.76 -7.27
CA ARG A 273 -24.20 36.77 -6.49
C ARG A 273 -24.41 36.21 -5.08
N GLU A 274 -23.94 36.93 -4.06
CA GLU A 274 -24.21 36.64 -2.64
C GLU A 274 -25.68 36.23 -2.47
N LEU A 275 -25.94 34.99 -2.04
CA LEU A 275 -27.22 34.62 -1.47
C LEU A 275 -27.32 35.33 -0.12
N ARG A 276 -27.75 36.59 -0.14
CA ARG A 276 -28.16 37.28 1.07
C ARG A 276 -29.44 36.63 1.57
N GLY A 277 -29.32 35.92 2.70
CA GLY A 277 -30.45 35.60 3.56
C GLY A 277 -31.03 36.84 4.22
#